data_AF-X1QC64-F1
#
_entry.id   AF-X1QC64-F1
#
_cell.length_a   1.000
_cell.length_b   1.000
_cell.length_c   1.000
_cell.angle_alpha   90.00
_cell.angle_beta   90.00
_cell.angle_gamma   90.00
#
_symmetry.space_group_name_H-M   'P 1'
#
loop_
_entity.id
_entity.type
_entity.pdbx_description
1 polymer ?
#
loop_
_entity_poly.entity_id
_entity_poly.type
_entity_poly.pdbx_seq_one_letter_code
_entity_poly.pdbx_strand_id
1 'polypeptide(L)' 'TSINIYCFTSGCCGNEILAILGPLYDSERWGINFVSSPERADVIMVSGTITEKMKPILEDLYNS' A
#
# COMPACT_ATOMS: atom_id res chain seq x y z
N THR A 1 -11.10 13.21 -7.85
CA THR A 1 -9.81 12.63 -8.27
C THR A 1 -9.22 11.99 -7.06
N SER A 2 -9.57 10.72 -6.84
CA SER A 2 -9.14 9.95 -5.68
C SER A 2 -8.20 8.86 -6.19
N ILE A 3 -7.09 8.63 -5.51
CA ILE A 3 -6.10 7.61 -5.87
C ILE A 3 -6.23 6.47 -4.86
N ASN A 4 -6.41 5.27 -5.38
CA ASN A 4 -6.50 4.06 -4.57
C ASN A 4 -5.14 3.37 -4.52
N ILE A 5 -4.63 3.15 -3.32
CA ILE A 5 -3.32 2.57 -3.08
C ILE A 5 -3.48 1.18 -2.47
N TYR A 6 -2.82 0.19 -3.06
CA TYR A 6 -2.61 -1.11 -2.44
C TYR A 6 -1.26 -1.13 -1.72
N CYS A 7 -1.27 -1.39 -0.42
CA CYS A 7 -0.06 -1.41 0.39
C CYS A 7 0.53 -2.82 0.51
N PHE A 8 1.68 -3.04 -0.12
CA PHE A 8 2.54 -4.17 0.17
C PHE A 8 3.54 -3.76 1.26
N THR A 9 3.21 -4.08 2.52
CA THR A 9 4.02 -3.71 3.67
C THR A 9 4.83 -4.89 4.21
N SER A 10 6.09 -4.65 4.56
CA SER A 10 6.93 -5.61 5.29
C SER A 10 7.63 -4.96 6.48
N GLY A 11 7.66 -5.66 7.61
CA GLY A 11 8.30 -5.18 8.85
C GLY A 11 7.52 -4.06 9.55
N CYS A 12 8.23 -3.08 10.10
CA CYS A 12 7.66 -2.03 10.94
C CYS A 12 6.92 -0.92 10.18
N CYS A 13 7.14 -0.79 8.88
CA CYS A 13 6.53 0.27 8.07
C CYS A 13 5.00 0.16 7.97
N GLY A 14 4.42 -1.00 8.28
CA GLY A 14 2.96 -1.18 8.33
C GLY A 14 2.29 -0.33 9.41
N ASN A 15 2.98 -0.10 10.53
CA ASN A 15 2.45 0.74 11.59
C ASN A 15 2.48 2.23 11.22
N GLU A 16 3.40 2.63 10.33
CA GLU A 16 3.47 3.99 9.79
C GLU A 16 2.32 4.23 8.81
N ILE A 17 1.98 3.26 7.96
CA ILE A 17 0.80 3.32 7.09
C ILE A 17 -0.49 3.41 7.92
N LEU A 18 -0.60 2.63 9.00
CA LEU A 18 -1.76 2.73 9.89
C LEU A 18 -1.85 4.08 10.60
N ALA A 19 -0.71 4.70 10.93
CA ALA A 19 -0.71 6.05 11.48
C ALA A 19 -1.21 7.07 10.46
N ILE A 20 -0.83 6.95 9.18
CA ILE A 20 -1.28 7.81 8.08
C ILE A 20 -2.82 7.75 7.91
N LEU A 21 -3.40 6.56 8.09
CA LEU A 21 -4.84 6.33 8.12
C LEU A 21 -5.53 6.88 9.38
N GLY A 22 -4.76 7.20 10.42
CA GLY A 22 -5.28 7.76 11.66
C GLY A 22 -5.76 9.21 11.50
N PRO A 23 -6.58 9.70 12.44
CA PRO A 23 -7.20 11.03 12.36
C PRO A 23 -6.21 12.19 12.38
N LEU A 24 -4.96 11.95 12.80
CA LEU A 24 -3.93 12.97 12.88
C LEU A 24 -3.39 13.34 11.48
N TYR A 25 -3.27 12.36 10.60
CA TYR A 25 -2.73 12.54 9.24
C TYR A 25 -3.81 12.46 8.16
N ASP A 26 -4.85 11.64 8.38
CA ASP A 26 -6.06 11.52 7.56
C ASP A 26 -5.78 11.66 6.05
N SER A 27 -5.15 10.64 5.47
CA SER A 27 -4.84 10.62 4.04
C SER A 27 -6.09 10.64 3.16
N GLU A 28 -7.22 10.13 3.66
CA GLU A 28 -8.48 10.08 2.93
C GLU A 28 -8.99 11.49 2.59
N ARG A 29 -8.70 12.48 3.45
CA ARG A 29 -8.99 13.90 3.18
C ARG A 29 -8.34 14.43 1.90
N TRP A 30 -7.21 13.86 1.49
CA TRP A 30 -6.50 14.21 0.27
C TRP A 30 -6.92 13.37 -0.93
N GLY A 31 -7.95 12.52 -0.76
CA GLY A 31 -8.42 11.59 -1.77
C GLY A 31 -7.52 10.36 -1.92
N ILE A 32 -6.68 10.05 -0.93
CA ILE A 32 -5.82 8.87 -0.92
C ILE A 32 -6.52 7.79 -0.10
N ASN A 33 -6.99 6.74 -0.78
CA ASN A 33 -7.69 5.63 -0.14
C ASN A 33 -6.83 4.37 -0.20
N PHE A 34 -6.88 3.56 0.86
CA PHE A 34 -6.18 2.27 0.88
C PHE A 34 -7.17 1.14 0.57
N VAL A 35 -6.83 0.32 -0.43
CA VAL A 35 -7.66 -0.81 -0.86
C VAL A 35 -7.05 -2.14 -0.44
N SER A 36 -7.91 -3.11 -0.13
CA SER A 36 -7.51 -4.47 0.25
C SER A 36 -7.17 -5.36 -0.94
N SER A 37 -7.48 -4.94 -2.16
CA SER A 37 -7.37 -5.75 -3.37
C SER A 37 -6.56 -5.00 -4.43
N PRO A 38 -5.52 -5.62 -5.02
CA PRO A 38 -4.65 -4.98 -6.01
C PRO A 38 -5.42 -4.62 -7.29
N GLU A 39 -6.42 -5.42 -7.70
CA GLU A 39 -7.26 -5.17 -8.89
C GLU A 39 -8.04 -3.85 -8.86
N ARG A 40 -8.24 -3.28 -7.65
CA ARG A 40 -8.96 -2.01 -7.46
C ARG A 40 -8.01 -0.85 -7.17
N ALA A 41 -6.71 -1.09 -7.24
CA ALA A 41 -5.69 -0.09 -6.95
C ALA A 41 -5.24 0.61 -8.22
N ASP A 42 -5.04 1.92 -8.12
CA ASP A 42 -4.38 2.71 -9.15
C ASP A 42 -2.86 2.66 -9.00
N VAL A 43 -2.38 2.43 -7.77
CA VAL A 43 -0.96 2.41 -7.42
C VAL A 43 -0.69 1.30 -6.40
N ILE A 44 0.42 0.57 -6.58
CA ILE A 44 0.97 -0.34 -5.58
C ILE A 44 2.09 0.38 -4.83
N MET A 45 1.94 0.51 -3.51
CA MET A 45 2.95 1.07 -2.62
C MET A 45 3.70 -0.05 -1.91
N VAL A 46 5.01 -0.11 -2.12
CA VAL A 46 5.90 -1.05 -1.45
C VAL A 46 6.58 -0.35 -0.29
N SER A 47 6.28 -0.77 0.94
CA SER A 47 6.76 -0.11 2.15
C SER A 47 7.49 -1.09 3.05
N GLY A 48 8.80 -0.90 3.22
CA GLY A 48 9.68 -1.76 4.00
C GLY A 48 10.66 -2.58 3.16
N THR A 49 11.34 -3.52 3.83
CA THR A 49 12.40 -4.32 3.20
C THR A 49 11.82 -5.48 2.41
N ILE A 50 12.20 -5.60 1.14
CA ILE A 50 11.80 -6.72 0.29
C ILE A 50 12.89 -7.78 0.28
N THR A 51 12.49 -9.03 0.53
CA THR A 51 13.37 -10.19 0.46
C THR A 51 13.26 -10.85 -0.91
N GLU A 52 14.30 -11.57 -1.34
CA GLU A 52 14.27 -12.28 -2.63
C GLU A 52 13.10 -13.27 -2.76
N LYS A 53 12.65 -13.84 -1.64
CA LYS A 53 11.48 -14.74 -1.60
C LYS A 53 10.16 -14.03 -1.91
N MET A 54 10.07 -12.72 -1.65
CA MET A 54 8.87 -11.92 -1.91
C MET A 54 8.82 -11.35 -3.33
N LYS A 55 9.95 -11.35 -4.05
CA LYS A 55 10.06 -10.86 -5.42
C LYS A 55 9.00 -11.45 -6.38
N PRO A 56 8.82 -12.78 -6.50
CA PRO A 56 7.85 -13.33 -7.45
C PRO A 56 6.41 -12.93 -7.11
N ILE A 57 6.08 -12.74 -5.83
CA ILE A 57 4.75 -12.28 -5.40
C ILE A 57 4.53 -10.84 -5.83
N LEU A 58 5.56 -9.98 -5.70
CA LEU A 58 5.46 -8.59 -6.10
C LEU A 58 5.36 -8.42 -7.63
N GLU A 59 6.08 -9.25 -8.38
CA GLU A 59 5.98 -9.30 -9.85
C GLU A 59 4.58 -9.75 -10.29
N ASP A 60 4.00 -10.78 -9.66
CA ASP A 60 2.64 -11.23 -9.94
C ASP A 60 1.60 -10.15 -9.62
N LEU A 61 1.72 -9.50 -8.46
CA LEU A 61 0.85 -8.40 -8.04
C LEU A 61 0.90 -7.19 -8.98
N TYR A 62 2.05 -6.89 -9.58
CA TYR A 62 2.21 -5.78 -10.51
C TYR A 62 1.64 -6.08 -11.91
N ASN A 63 1.67 -7.36 -12.31
CA ASN A 63 1.16 -7.81 -13.61
C ASN A 63 -0.34 -8.14 -13.59
N SER A 64 -0.92 -8.31 -12.40
CA SER A 64 -2.36 -8.52 -12.16
C SER A 64 -3.16 -7.23 -12.36
#